data_AF-A0A0E2L1A8-F1
#
_entry.id   AF-A0A0E2L1A8-F1
#
_cell.length_a   1.000
_cell.length_b   1.000
_cell.length_c   1.000
_cell.angle_alpha   90.00
_cell.angle_beta   90.00
_cell.angle_gamma   90.00
#
_symmetry.space_group_name_H-M   'P 1'
#
loop_
_entity.id
_entity.type
_entity.pdbx_description
1 polymer ?
#
loop_
_entity_poly.entity_id
_entity_poly.type
_entity_poly.pdbx_seq_one_letter_code
_entity_poly.pdbx_strand_id
1 'polypeptide(L)'
;MVKCHTLINRRNKCLLIVFIVLIGWIIFRPKAYTYSLNDKEKEMLIMLSQHPETRYFGFYSIELPADYKPTGMVMFIQGSAMIPVETKLQYYPPFLQYMTRYEAELKNTSALDPLDTPYLKQVHPLSPPMNGVIFERMKAKYTPDFARVLDAWKWENGVTFSVKIEAKDGRATRYDGISKIAEYSYGYNIPEKKVQLLTILSGLQPRADNQPPSENKLAIQYAQVDASLLGEYELSVDYKNSNNIKISLQTDNNSYIDSLLDIRYPSNGNRAWYNSI
;
A
#
# COMPACT_ATOMS: atom_id res chain seq x y z
N MET A 1 -11.02 -26.85 79.10
CA MET A 1 -12.19 -26.09 78.55
C MET A 1 -11.73 -24.67 78.22
N VAL A 2 -12.29 -24.00 77.19
CA VAL A 2 -12.06 -22.59 76.74
C VAL A 2 -11.34 -22.36 75.39
N LYS A 3 -10.71 -23.35 74.74
CA LYS A 3 -10.08 -23.12 73.39
C LYS A 3 -10.88 -23.55 72.15
N CYS A 4 -11.98 -24.29 72.29
CA CYS A 4 -12.69 -24.86 71.13
C CYS A 4 -13.86 -23.98 70.61
N HIS A 5 -14.48 -23.15 71.45
CA HIS A 5 -15.62 -22.32 71.04
C HIS A 5 -15.25 -21.05 70.24
N THR A 6 -14.01 -20.57 70.37
CA THR A 6 -13.53 -19.34 69.70
C THR A 6 -13.08 -19.57 68.25
N LEU A 7 -12.64 -20.78 67.90
CA LEU A 7 -12.16 -21.12 66.55
C LEU A 7 -13.31 -21.34 65.54
N ILE A 8 -14.43 -21.92 65.98
CA ILE A 8 -15.63 -22.14 65.15
C ILE A 8 -16.30 -20.81 64.77
N ASN A 9 -16.37 -19.86 65.71
CA ASN A 9 -16.95 -18.54 65.47
C ASN A 9 -16.08 -17.69 64.51
N ARG A 10 -14.76 -17.93 64.48
CA ARG A 10 -13.82 -17.21 63.58
C ARG A 10 -13.87 -17.74 62.14
N ARG A 11 -14.00 -19.07 61.94
CA ARG A 11 -14.19 -19.68 60.60
C ARG A 11 -15.52 -19.25 59.96
N ASN A 12 -16.61 -19.22 60.73
CA ASN A 12 -17.91 -18.80 60.22
C ASN A 12 -17.94 -17.30 59.88
N LYS A 13 -17.26 -16.45 60.65
CA LYS A 13 -17.10 -15.02 60.33
C LYS A 13 -16.25 -14.79 59.08
N CYS A 14 -15.15 -15.54 58.89
CA CYS A 14 -14.35 -15.45 57.66
C CYS A 14 -15.12 -15.90 56.42
N LEU A 15 -15.89 -17.00 56.52
CA LEU A 15 -16.75 -17.46 55.41
C LEU A 15 -17.79 -16.42 55.02
N LEU A 16 -18.40 -15.75 56.00
CA LEU A 16 -19.42 -14.73 55.76
C LEU A 16 -18.84 -13.47 55.11
N ILE A 17 -17.63 -13.06 55.50
CA ILE A 17 -16.90 -11.95 54.85
C ILE A 17 -16.53 -12.32 53.40
N VAL A 18 -16.03 -13.53 53.15
CA VAL A 18 -15.72 -14.00 51.80
C VAL A 18 -16.97 -14.03 50.93
N PHE A 19 -18.11 -14.44 51.48
CA PHE A 19 -19.39 -14.44 50.77
C PHE A 19 -19.88 -13.02 50.43
N ILE A 20 -19.75 -12.06 51.35
CA ILE A 20 -20.10 -10.65 51.11
C ILE A 20 -19.17 -10.03 50.06
N VAL A 21 -17.87 -10.33 50.09
CA VAL A 21 -16.91 -9.86 49.08
C VAL A 21 -17.21 -10.46 47.70
N LEU A 22 -17.57 -11.75 47.63
CA LEU A 22 -17.98 -12.40 46.37
C LEU A 22 -19.28 -11.81 45.81
N ILE A 23 -20.29 -11.57 46.64
CA ILE A 23 -21.55 -10.94 46.22
C ILE A 23 -21.29 -9.49 45.78
N GLY A 24 -20.48 -8.75 46.53
CA GLY A 24 -20.04 -7.41 46.16
C GLY A 24 -19.32 -7.38 44.82
N TRP A 25 -18.44 -8.35 44.55
CA TRP A 25 -17.73 -8.48 43.28
C TRP A 25 -18.67 -8.80 42.11
N ILE A 26 -19.71 -9.61 42.33
CA ILE A 26 -20.71 -9.93 41.30
C ILE A 26 -21.58 -8.70 40.99
N ILE A 27 -21.96 -7.91 41.99
CA ILE A 27 -22.79 -6.70 41.82
C ILE A 27 -21.99 -5.55 41.19
N PHE A 28 -20.70 -5.43 41.51
CA PHE A 28 -19.80 -4.39 40.98
C PHE A 28 -19.10 -4.77 39.67
N ARG A 29 -19.50 -5.85 38.99
CA ARG A 29 -19.01 -6.09 37.63
C ARG A 29 -19.36 -4.86 36.79
N PRO A 30 -18.37 -4.22 36.12
CA PRO A 30 -18.66 -3.13 35.22
C PRO A 30 -19.67 -3.67 34.20
N LYS A 31 -20.84 -3.02 34.10
CA LYS A 31 -21.86 -3.40 33.12
C LYS A 31 -21.14 -3.49 31.78
N ALA A 32 -21.10 -4.69 31.19
CA ALA A 32 -20.75 -4.81 29.79
C ALA A 32 -21.69 -3.87 29.05
N TYR A 33 -21.12 -2.91 28.32
CA TYR A 33 -21.91 -1.97 27.53
C TYR A 33 -22.62 -2.78 26.45
N THR A 34 -23.85 -3.23 26.73
CA THR A 34 -24.71 -3.87 25.75
C THR A 34 -25.32 -2.76 24.91
N TYR A 35 -24.66 -2.43 23.81
CA TYR A 35 -25.26 -1.58 22.78
C TYR A 35 -26.34 -2.39 22.06
N SER A 36 -27.60 -1.95 22.14
CA SER A 36 -28.68 -2.52 21.35
C SER A 36 -28.92 -1.62 20.16
N LEU A 37 -28.77 -2.18 18.95
CA LEU A 37 -29.02 -1.47 17.71
C LEU A 37 -30.47 -0.99 17.65
N ASN A 38 -30.68 0.26 17.23
CA ASN A 38 -32.01 0.78 16.91
C ASN A 38 -32.51 0.23 15.57
N ASP A 39 -33.78 0.42 15.24
CA ASP A 39 -34.38 -0.20 14.04
C ASP A 39 -33.73 0.29 12.74
N LYS A 40 -33.28 1.55 12.69
CA LYS A 40 -32.53 2.09 11.54
C LYS A 40 -31.15 1.46 11.41
N GLU A 41 -30.45 1.23 12.51
CA GLU A 41 -29.15 0.54 12.52
C GLU A 41 -29.29 -0.94 12.15
N LYS A 42 -30.38 -1.59 12.59
CA LYS A 42 -30.71 -2.96 12.18
C LYS A 42 -31.00 -3.04 10.69
N GLU A 43 -31.82 -2.13 10.15
CA GLU A 43 -32.09 -2.06 8.71
C GLU A 43 -30.81 -1.78 7.92
N MET A 44 -29.98 -0.86 8.39
CA MET A 44 -28.68 -0.57 7.78
C MET A 44 -27.75 -1.78 7.81
N LEU A 45 -27.69 -2.50 8.93
CA LEU A 45 -26.92 -3.74 9.02
C LEU A 45 -27.47 -4.83 8.10
N ILE A 46 -28.78 -5.01 8.03
CA ILE A 46 -29.41 -5.96 7.11
C ILE A 46 -29.07 -5.60 5.66
N MET A 47 -29.18 -4.32 5.29
CA MET A 47 -28.77 -3.81 3.97
C MET A 47 -27.28 -4.07 3.67
N LEU A 48 -26.39 -3.82 4.64
CA LEU A 48 -24.95 -4.09 4.49
C LEU A 48 -24.65 -5.59 4.46
N SER A 49 -25.42 -6.42 5.15
CA SER A 49 -25.20 -7.88 5.18
C SER A 49 -25.84 -8.64 4.02
N GLN A 50 -26.59 -7.96 3.14
CA GLN A 50 -27.16 -8.59 1.95
C GLN A 50 -26.08 -8.74 0.86
N HIS A 51 -25.78 -9.99 0.50
CA HIS A 51 -24.80 -10.37 -0.53
C HIS A 51 -23.38 -9.88 -0.27
N PRO A 52 -22.68 -10.39 0.77
CA PRO A 52 -21.27 -10.09 0.94
C PRO A 52 -20.43 -10.68 -0.21
N GLU A 53 -19.46 -9.91 -0.68
CA GLU A 53 -18.41 -10.35 -1.60
C GLU A 53 -17.07 -10.39 -0.86
N THR A 54 -16.36 -11.51 -0.98
CA THR A 54 -14.99 -11.63 -0.47
C THR A 54 -14.05 -10.81 -1.35
N ARG A 55 -13.30 -9.91 -0.72
CA ARG A 55 -12.21 -9.13 -1.33
C ARG A 55 -10.87 -9.64 -0.80
N TYR A 56 -9.85 -9.61 -1.65
CA TYR A 56 -8.51 -10.08 -1.31
C TYR A 56 -7.50 -8.93 -1.37
N PHE A 57 -6.68 -8.84 -0.34
CA PHE A 57 -5.72 -7.75 -0.15
C PHE A 57 -4.51 -8.26 0.64
N GLY A 58 -3.31 -8.06 0.10
CA GLY A 58 -2.10 -8.65 0.68
C GLY A 58 -2.21 -10.18 0.72
N PHE A 59 -2.02 -10.75 1.91
CA PHE A 59 -2.27 -12.17 2.20
C PHE A 59 -3.60 -12.41 2.91
N TYR A 60 -4.45 -11.39 3.00
CA TYR A 60 -5.69 -11.40 3.75
C TYR A 60 -6.91 -11.39 2.82
N SER A 61 -8.06 -11.68 3.42
CA SER A 61 -9.36 -11.49 2.79
C SER A 61 -10.30 -10.80 3.76
N ILE A 62 -11.29 -10.09 3.22
CA ILE A 62 -12.35 -9.43 3.97
C ILE A 62 -13.67 -9.64 3.24
N GLU A 63 -14.76 -9.85 3.98
CA GLU A 63 -16.10 -9.83 3.41
C GLU A 63 -16.65 -8.41 3.50
N LEU A 64 -16.99 -7.83 2.34
CA LEU A 64 -17.63 -6.52 2.24
C LEU A 64 -18.99 -6.67 1.56
N PRO A 65 -19.98 -5.82 1.86
CA PRO A 65 -21.21 -5.75 1.09
C PRO A 65 -20.91 -5.57 -0.41
N ALA A 66 -21.69 -6.20 -1.31
CA ALA A 66 -21.41 -6.18 -2.75
C ALA A 66 -21.34 -4.76 -3.38
N ASP A 67 -21.94 -3.76 -2.73
CA ASP A 67 -21.94 -2.38 -3.20
C ASP A 67 -20.59 -1.65 -2.96
N TYR A 68 -19.69 -2.21 -2.14
CA TYR A 68 -18.33 -1.71 -2.01
C TYR A 68 -17.51 -2.06 -3.26
N LYS A 69 -16.99 -1.02 -3.90
CA LYS A 69 -16.11 -1.12 -5.07
C LYS A 69 -14.71 -0.58 -4.76
N PRO A 70 -13.65 -1.19 -5.34
CA PRO A 70 -12.31 -0.64 -5.27
C PRO A 70 -12.28 0.76 -5.90
N THR A 71 -11.65 1.71 -5.21
CA THR A 71 -11.55 3.11 -5.65
C THR A 71 -10.12 3.61 -5.80
N GLY A 72 -9.17 2.97 -5.13
CA GLY A 72 -7.76 3.32 -5.25
C GLY A 72 -6.88 2.27 -4.60
N MET A 73 -5.61 2.30 -4.99
CA MET A 73 -4.56 1.50 -4.40
C MET A 73 -3.30 2.35 -4.38
N VAL A 74 -2.59 2.29 -3.25
CA VAL A 74 -1.25 2.85 -3.10
C VAL A 74 -0.34 1.70 -2.73
N MET A 75 0.70 1.49 -3.52
CA MET A 75 1.73 0.50 -3.23
C MET A 75 3.09 1.10 -3.46
N PHE A 76 3.95 0.98 -2.46
CA PHE A 76 5.37 1.31 -2.54
C PHE A 76 6.18 0.07 -2.25
N ILE A 77 7.28 -0.11 -3.00
CA ILE A 77 8.21 -1.21 -2.78
C ILE A 77 9.64 -0.72 -2.60
N GLN A 78 10.48 -1.60 -2.06
CA GLN A 78 11.88 -1.38 -1.72
C GLN A 78 12.11 -0.26 -0.69
N GLY A 79 11.19 -0.16 0.28
CA GLY A 79 11.36 0.67 1.46
C GLY A 79 11.56 2.14 1.12
N SER A 80 12.66 2.72 1.62
CA SER A 80 13.03 4.14 1.42
C SER A 80 13.16 4.58 -0.04
N ALA A 81 13.29 3.65 -1.00
CA ALA A 81 13.29 3.98 -2.42
C ALA A 81 11.90 4.44 -2.93
N MET A 82 10.83 4.09 -2.20
CA MET A 82 9.44 4.46 -2.48
C MET A 82 9.05 4.25 -3.94
N ILE A 83 9.32 3.05 -4.49
CA ILE A 83 8.99 2.73 -5.89
C ILE A 83 7.47 2.53 -6.00
N PRO A 84 6.71 3.44 -6.66
CA PRO A 84 5.27 3.28 -6.77
C PRO A 84 4.94 2.14 -7.75
N VAL A 85 3.94 1.36 -7.39
CA VAL A 85 3.29 0.37 -8.25
C VAL A 85 1.82 0.74 -8.38
N GLU A 86 1.36 0.95 -9.61
CA GLU A 86 -0.02 1.30 -9.92
C GLU A 86 -0.65 0.25 -10.83
N THR A 87 -1.93 -0.02 -10.61
CA THR A 87 -2.73 -0.93 -11.44
C THR A 87 -4.03 -0.25 -11.87
N LYS A 88 -4.49 -0.55 -13.09
CA LYS A 88 -5.73 0.02 -13.62
C LYS A 88 -6.39 -0.93 -14.62
N LEU A 89 -7.71 -1.06 -14.53
CA LEU A 89 -8.49 -1.70 -15.58
C LEU A 89 -8.50 -0.82 -16.84
N GLN A 90 -8.01 -1.36 -17.95
CA GLN A 90 -7.95 -0.65 -19.23
C GLN A 90 -7.96 -1.64 -20.39
N TYR A 91 -8.82 -1.41 -21.38
CA TYR A 91 -8.77 -2.17 -22.63
C TYR A 91 -7.50 -1.87 -23.43
N TYR A 92 -7.06 -2.83 -24.25
CA TYR A 92 -5.81 -2.71 -24.99
C TYR A 92 -5.75 -1.52 -25.97
N PRO A 93 -6.78 -1.22 -26.80
CA PRO A 93 -6.69 -0.08 -27.72
C PRO A 93 -6.54 1.28 -27.02
N PRO A 94 -7.31 1.58 -25.94
CA PRO A 94 -7.04 2.77 -25.12
C PRO A 94 -5.65 2.81 -24.49
N PHE A 95 -5.09 1.67 -24.07
CA PHE A 95 -3.71 1.60 -23.57
C PHE A 95 -2.71 2.04 -24.66
N LEU A 96 -2.83 1.52 -25.87
CA LEU A 96 -1.96 1.90 -26.99
C LEU A 96 -2.07 3.40 -27.33
N GLN A 97 -3.30 3.92 -27.40
CA GLN A 97 -3.51 5.35 -27.64
C GLN A 97 -2.89 6.21 -26.54
N TYR A 98 -3.01 5.78 -25.28
CA TYR A 98 -2.38 6.46 -24.16
C TYR A 98 -0.84 6.44 -24.28
N MET A 99 -0.23 5.30 -24.61
CA MET A 99 1.23 5.19 -24.81
C MET A 99 1.72 6.13 -25.91
N THR A 100 1.04 6.18 -27.07
CA THR A 100 1.40 7.08 -28.17
C THR A 100 1.32 8.56 -27.75
N ARG A 101 0.24 8.94 -27.05
CA ARG A 101 0.07 10.32 -26.57
C ARG A 101 1.10 10.68 -25.51
N TYR A 102 1.36 9.77 -24.58
CA TYR A 102 2.31 9.98 -23.50
C TYR A 102 3.74 10.12 -24.04
N GLU A 103 4.15 9.30 -24.99
CA GLU A 103 5.45 9.46 -25.66
C GLU A 103 5.56 10.82 -26.36
N ALA A 104 4.52 11.25 -27.07
CA ALA A 104 4.49 12.57 -27.72
C ALA A 104 4.59 13.71 -26.71
N GLU A 105 3.89 13.62 -25.57
CA GLU A 105 3.98 14.57 -24.47
C GLU A 105 5.41 14.64 -23.91
N LEU A 106 6.06 13.49 -23.67
CA LEU A 106 7.44 13.44 -23.19
C LEU A 106 8.44 14.03 -24.19
N LYS A 107 8.22 13.83 -25.51
CA LYS A 107 9.04 14.44 -26.57
C LYS A 107 8.86 15.95 -26.67
N ASN A 108 7.64 16.44 -26.44
CA ASN A 108 7.31 17.86 -26.52
C ASN A 108 7.62 18.64 -25.22
N THR A 109 7.94 17.93 -24.14
CA THR A 109 8.35 18.56 -22.88
C THR A 109 9.77 19.10 -23.00
N SER A 110 9.95 20.39 -22.75
CA SER A 110 11.27 21.01 -22.67
C SER A 110 11.82 20.98 -21.24
N ALA A 111 13.12 20.70 -21.10
CA ALA A 111 13.83 20.95 -19.86
C ALA A 111 13.91 22.46 -19.60
N LEU A 112 14.00 22.85 -18.32
CA LEU A 112 14.16 24.24 -17.92
C LEU A 112 15.53 24.77 -18.35
N ASP A 113 16.58 23.97 -18.17
CA ASP A 113 17.91 24.25 -18.72
C ASP A 113 18.01 23.66 -20.14
N PRO A 114 18.31 24.46 -21.17
CA PRO A 114 18.54 23.96 -22.52
C PRO A 114 19.63 22.88 -22.62
N LEU A 115 20.64 22.88 -21.73
CA LEU A 115 21.71 21.88 -21.69
C LEU A 115 21.23 20.49 -21.29
N ASP A 116 20.08 20.41 -20.62
CA ASP A 116 19.48 19.17 -20.15
C ASP A 116 18.51 18.54 -21.16
N THR A 117 18.14 19.25 -22.23
CA THR A 117 17.26 18.76 -23.30
C THR A 117 17.94 17.60 -24.07
N PRO A 118 17.20 16.57 -24.55
CA PRO A 118 15.74 16.38 -24.50
C PRO A 118 15.22 15.83 -23.16
N TYR A 119 13.95 16.07 -22.82
CA TYR A 119 13.33 15.54 -21.60
C TYR A 119 13.15 14.02 -21.64
N LEU A 120 12.62 13.49 -22.75
CA LEU A 120 12.65 12.07 -23.08
C LEU A 120 14.04 11.69 -23.57
N LYS A 121 14.65 10.69 -22.94
CA LYS A 121 16.03 10.27 -23.24
C LYS A 121 16.05 9.03 -24.10
N GLN A 122 15.30 8.01 -23.71
CA GLN A 122 15.19 6.76 -24.45
C GLN A 122 13.81 6.12 -24.30
N VAL A 123 13.42 5.35 -25.31
CA VAL A 123 12.21 4.54 -25.31
C VAL A 123 12.65 3.09 -25.46
N HIS A 124 12.27 2.24 -24.50
CA HIS A 124 12.65 0.83 -24.47
C HIS A 124 11.38 -0.02 -24.55
N PRO A 125 10.98 -0.50 -25.74
CA PRO A 125 9.89 -1.45 -25.86
C PRO A 125 10.15 -2.70 -25.01
N LEU A 126 9.11 -3.21 -24.34
CA LEU A 126 9.21 -4.50 -23.66
C LEU A 126 9.17 -5.62 -24.70
N SER A 127 10.05 -6.61 -24.53
CA SER A 127 10.09 -7.77 -25.41
C SER A 127 8.85 -8.66 -25.18
N PRO A 128 8.32 -9.29 -26.25
CA PRO A 128 7.31 -10.33 -26.10
C PRO A 128 7.74 -11.40 -25.08
N PRO A 129 6.81 -11.94 -24.27
CA PRO A 129 5.36 -11.79 -24.36
C PRO A 129 4.78 -10.52 -23.68
N MET A 130 5.62 -9.67 -23.09
CA MET A 130 5.14 -8.45 -22.42
C MET A 130 4.75 -7.39 -23.44
N ASN A 131 3.54 -6.84 -23.31
CA ASN A 131 3.10 -5.69 -24.09
C ASN A 131 3.33 -4.43 -23.28
N GLY A 132 4.26 -3.57 -23.69
CA GLY A 132 4.55 -2.36 -22.95
C GLY A 132 5.83 -1.67 -23.35
N VAL A 133 6.22 -0.69 -22.56
CA VAL A 133 7.35 0.20 -22.85
C VAL A 133 7.90 0.80 -21.55
N ILE A 134 9.21 1.02 -21.51
CA ILE A 134 9.88 1.81 -20.49
C ILE A 134 10.33 3.12 -21.12
N PHE A 135 9.83 4.24 -20.61
CA PHE A 135 10.31 5.56 -20.96
C PHE A 135 11.42 5.96 -19.99
N GLU A 136 12.63 6.13 -20.50
CA GLU A 136 13.69 6.80 -19.76
C GLU A 136 13.55 8.30 -19.99
N ARG A 137 13.27 9.04 -18.93
CA ARG A 137 13.08 10.50 -18.96
C ARG A 137 13.83 11.17 -17.83
N MET A 138 13.97 12.48 -17.90
CA MET A 138 14.40 13.26 -16.73
C MET A 138 13.40 13.09 -15.56
N LYS A 139 13.89 13.21 -14.33
CA LYS A 139 13.06 13.12 -13.12
C LYS A 139 11.95 14.17 -13.12
N ALA A 140 12.31 15.43 -13.41
CA ALA A 140 11.39 16.52 -13.65
C ALA A 140 11.99 17.56 -14.61
N LYS A 141 11.17 18.48 -15.14
CA LYS A 141 11.64 19.51 -16.08
C LYS A 141 12.71 20.45 -15.52
N TYR A 142 12.79 20.60 -14.20
CA TYR A 142 13.70 21.51 -13.49
C TYR A 142 14.86 20.78 -12.81
N THR A 143 14.97 19.46 -12.95
CA THR A 143 16.10 18.69 -12.42
C THR A 143 17.18 18.56 -13.49
N PRO A 144 18.47 18.59 -13.13
CA PRO A 144 19.54 18.28 -14.07
C PRO A 144 19.31 16.95 -14.76
N ASP A 145 19.77 16.82 -16.00
CA ASP A 145 19.44 15.63 -16.76
C ASP A 145 20.08 14.36 -16.19
N PHE A 146 21.16 14.40 -15.41
CA PHE A 146 21.65 13.14 -14.83
C PHE A 146 20.59 12.43 -13.96
N ALA A 147 19.62 13.17 -13.39
CA ALA A 147 18.52 12.62 -12.61
C ALA A 147 17.45 12.05 -13.56
N ARG A 148 17.30 10.73 -13.56
CA ARG A 148 16.46 9.97 -14.48
C ARG A 148 15.31 9.30 -13.74
N VAL A 149 14.25 8.99 -14.48
CA VAL A 149 13.21 8.04 -14.09
C VAL A 149 13.04 7.04 -15.23
N LEU A 150 13.03 5.76 -14.87
CA LEU A 150 12.54 4.68 -15.72
C LEU A 150 11.05 4.50 -15.43
N ASP A 151 10.22 5.00 -16.35
CA ASP A 151 8.76 5.04 -16.24
C ASP A 151 8.17 3.91 -17.09
N ALA A 152 7.89 2.77 -16.45
CA ALA A 152 7.48 1.57 -17.16
C ALA A 152 5.98 1.34 -17.14
N TRP A 153 5.48 0.93 -18.29
CA TRP A 153 4.08 0.62 -18.53
C TRP A 153 3.98 -0.77 -19.15
N LYS A 154 3.14 -1.63 -18.57
CA LYS A 154 2.84 -2.98 -19.07
C LYS A 154 1.33 -3.15 -19.15
N TRP A 155 0.85 -3.83 -20.19
CA TRP A 155 -0.53 -4.25 -20.32
C TRP A 155 -0.63 -5.77 -20.43
N GLU A 156 -1.57 -6.36 -19.69
CA GLU A 156 -1.88 -7.78 -19.76
C GLU A 156 -3.34 -8.04 -19.37
N ASN A 157 -4.08 -8.80 -20.18
CA ASN A 157 -5.45 -9.26 -19.93
C ASN A 157 -6.40 -8.21 -19.32
N GLY A 158 -6.40 -6.99 -19.86
CA GLY A 158 -7.30 -5.91 -19.45
C GLY A 158 -6.81 -5.09 -18.26
N VAL A 159 -5.59 -5.33 -17.78
CA VAL A 159 -4.95 -4.60 -16.68
C VAL A 159 -3.70 -3.89 -17.20
N THR A 160 -3.59 -2.61 -16.86
CA THR A 160 -2.36 -1.83 -17.04
C THR A 160 -1.63 -1.74 -15.71
N PHE A 161 -0.32 -1.92 -15.78
CA PHE A 161 0.63 -1.80 -14.69
C PHE A 161 1.57 -0.63 -14.98
N SER A 162 1.80 0.20 -13.98
CA SER A 162 2.81 1.26 -14.03
C SER A 162 3.77 1.11 -12.85
N VAL A 163 5.08 1.16 -13.13
CA VAL A 163 6.13 1.11 -12.12
C VAL A 163 7.17 2.16 -12.47
N LYS A 164 7.55 3.01 -11.51
CA LYS A 164 8.50 4.11 -11.72
C LYS A 164 9.71 3.96 -10.82
N ILE A 165 10.90 3.93 -11.39
CA ILE A 165 12.14 3.79 -10.62
C ILE A 165 13.06 4.98 -10.93
N GLU A 166 13.53 5.64 -9.88
CA GLU A 166 14.57 6.67 -10.01
C GLU A 166 15.91 6.04 -10.40
N ALA A 167 16.58 6.68 -11.34
CA ALA A 167 17.88 6.26 -11.86
C ALA A 167 18.78 7.48 -12.10
N LYS A 168 20.04 7.22 -12.44
CA LYS A 168 21.07 8.23 -12.64
C LYS A 168 21.92 7.91 -13.87
N ASP A 169 22.20 8.96 -14.65
CA ASP A 169 23.20 8.93 -15.73
C ASP A 169 24.06 10.21 -15.70
N GLY A 170 25.08 10.22 -14.84
CA GLY A 170 26.03 11.32 -14.73
C GLY A 170 27.24 11.23 -15.66
N ARG A 171 27.21 10.42 -16.72
CA ARG A 171 28.38 10.20 -17.61
C ARG A 171 28.73 11.38 -18.52
N ALA A 172 27.90 12.41 -18.59
CA ALA A 172 28.19 13.58 -19.42
C ALA A 172 29.37 14.39 -18.85
N THR A 173 30.28 14.81 -19.72
CA THR A 173 31.54 15.48 -19.33
C THR A 173 31.35 16.75 -18.50
N ARG A 174 30.22 17.44 -18.66
CA ARG A 174 29.84 18.60 -17.83
C ARG A 174 29.76 18.28 -16.33
N TYR A 175 29.64 17.01 -15.97
CA TYR A 175 29.60 16.55 -14.58
C TYR A 175 30.96 16.06 -14.06
N ASP A 176 32.02 15.97 -14.88
CA ASP A 176 33.31 15.37 -14.51
C ASP A 176 33.99 16.05 -13.30
N GLY A 177 33.76 17.35 -13.11
CA GLY A 177 34.30 18.12 -11.98
C GLY A 177 33.57 17.84 -10.66
N ILE A 178 32.27 17.56 -10.72
CA ILE A 178 31.40 17.39 -9.54
C ILE A 178 31.23 15.90 -9.20
N SER A 179 31.27 15.01 -10.20
CA SER A 179 31.14 13.56 -10.03
C SER A 179 32.23 12.97 -9.14
N LYS A 180 33.44 13.55 -9.17
CA LYS A 180 34.55 13.17 -8.28
C LYS A 180 34.37 13.59 -6.82
N ILE A 181 33.49 14.55 -6.55
CA ILE A 181 33.23 15.12 -5.22
C ILE A 181 31.92 14.54 -4.63
N ALA A 182 30.95 14.21 -5.49
CA ALA A 182 29.63 13.70 -5.12
C ALA A 182 29.24 12.46 -5.95
N GLU A 183 30.08 11.43 -5.94
CA GLU A 183 29.92 10.20 -6.74
C GLU A 183 28.52 9.58 -6.60
N TYR A 184 27.98 9.51 -5.38
CA TYR A 184 26.62 9.02 -5.12
C TYR A 184 25.52 9.84 -5.81
N SER A 185 25.77 11.11 -6.12
CA SER A 185 24.80 11.98 -6.80
C SER A 185 24.89 11.86 -8.33
N TYR A 186 26.05 11.57 -8.89
CA TYR A 186 26.31 11.58 -10.35
C TYR A 186 26.72 10.21 -10.92
N GLY A 187 26.35 9.12 -10.25
CA GLY A 187 26.62 7.76 -10.72
C GLY A 187 25.87 7.36 -12.00
N TYR A 188 26.13 6.14 -12.47
CA TYR A 188 25.43 5.50 -13.57
C TYR A 188 24.84 4.17 -13.13
N ASN A 189 23.51 4.09 -13.03
CA ASN A 189 22.81 2.88 -12.56
C ASN A 189 21.62 2.47 -13.43
N ILE A 190 21.46 3.06 -14.63
CA ILE A 190 20.37 2.74 -15.55
C ILE A 190 20.26 1.23 -15.84
N PRO A 191 21.34 0.47 -16.11
CA PRO A 191 21.22 -0.97 -16.39
C PRO A 191 20.69 -1.77 -15.20
N GLU A 192 21.20 -1.49 -13.99
CA GLU A 192 20.78 -2.15 -12.76
C GLU A 192 19.30 -1.86 -12.46
N LYS A 193 18.91 -0.58 -12.52
CA LYS A 193 17.52 -0.16 -12.30
C LYS A 193 16.57 -0.72 -13.35
N LYS A 194 17.02 -0.88 -14.59
CA LYS A 194 16.22 -1.52 -15.65
C LYS A 194 16.00 -3.02 -15.38
N VAL A 195 17.02 -3.75 -14.94
CA VAL A 195 16.87 -5.17 -14.55
C VAL A 195 15.89 -5.30 -13.40
N GLN A 196 16.07 -4.47 -12.36
CA GLN A 196 15.17 -4.43 -11.22
C GLN A 196 13.71 -4.16 -11.62
N LEU A 197 13.49 -3.17 -12.49
CA LEU A 197 12.17 -2.81 -13.01
C LEU A 197 11.51 -3.96 -13.79
N LEU A 198 12.28 -4.63 -14.65
CA LEU A 198 11.80 -5.78 -15.42
C LEU A 198 11.43 -6.96 -14.52
N THR A 199 12.20 -7.21 -13.46
CA THR A 199 11.89 -8.24 -12.45
C THR A 199 10.54 -7.98 -11.80
N ILE A 200 10.27 -6.74 -11.37
CA ILE A 200 8.97 -6.36 -10.78
C ILE A 200 7.83 -6.54 -11.80
N LEU A 201 7.98 -6.00 -13.01
CA LEU A 201 6.94 -6.06 -14.06
C LEU A 201 6.59 -7.49 -14.49
N SER A 202 7.59 -8.37 -14.55
CA SER A 202 7.38 -9.79 -14.90
C SER A 202 6.61 -10.55 -13.81
N GLY A 203 6.74 -10.14 -12.55
CA GLY A 203 6.00 -10.72 -11.42
C GLY A 203 4.55 -10.27 -11.32
N LEU A 204 4.20 -9.10 -11.87
CA LEU A 204 2.85 -8.54 -11.83
C LEU A 204 1.92 -9.26 -12.80
N GLN A 205 0.87 -9.88 -12.27
CA GLN A 205 -0.10 -10.68 -13.04
C GLN A 205 -1.53 -10.17 -12.80
N PRO A 206 -2.37 -10.08 -13.84
CA PRO A 206 -3.78 -9.72 -13.70
C PRO A 206 -4.55 -10.67 -12.78
N ARG A 207 -5.44 -10.13 -11.95
CA ARG A 207 -6.35 -10.88 -11.07
C ARG A 207 -7.58 -10.03 -10.77
N ALA A 208 -8.79 -10.58 -10.85
CA ALA A 208 -9.95 -9.81 -10.41
C ALA A 208 -9.92 -9.63 -8.88
N ASP A 209 -10.37 -8.47 -8.41
CA ASP A 209 -10.31 -8.09 -6.99
C ASP A 209 -10.98 -9.10 -6.04
N ASN A 210 -12.10 -9.70 -6.48
CA ASN A 210 -12.88 -10.72 -5.75
C ASN A 210 -12.45 -12.16 -6.03
N GLN A 211 -11.38 -12.39 -6.81
CA GLN A 211 -10.84 -13.73 -7.04
C GLN A 211 -9.70 -14.00 -6.06
N PRO A 212 -9.62 -15.20 -5.45
CA PRO A 212 -8.49 -15.54 -4.60
C PRO A 212 -7.17 -15.44 -5.38
N PRO A 213 -6.08 -14.95 -4.76
CA PRO A 213 -4.77 -15.02 -5.39
C PRO A 213 -4.34 -16.47 -5.55
N SER A 214 -3.47 -16.72 -6.52
CA SER A 214 -2.76 -18.01 -6.62
C SER A 214 -1.91 -18.26 -5.37
N GLU A 215 -1.57 -19.52 -5.13
CA GLU A 215 -0.82 -19.92 -3.93
C GLU A 215 0.44 -19.06 -3.73
N ASN A 216 0.63 -18.56 -2.51
CA ASN A 216 1.75 -17.71 -2.10
C ASN A 216 1.90 -16.38 -2.88
N LYS A 217 0.87 -15.92 -3.58
CA LYS A 217 0.86 -14.59 -4.22
C LYS A 217 0.18 -13.55 -3.33
N LEU A 218 0.78 -12.37 -3.30
CA LEU A 218 0.23 -11.18 -2.68
C LEU A 218 -0.86 -10.60 -3.60
N ALA A 219 -2.07 -10.44 -3.08
CA ALA A 219 -3.16 -9.78 -3.78
C ALA A 219 -3.01 -8.25 -3.72
N ILE A 220 -2.99 -7.61 -4.88
CA ILE A 220 -3.10 -6.15 -5.00
C ILE A 220 -4.35 -5.82 -5.83
N GLN A 221 -4.74 -4.54 -5.89
CA GLN A 221 -5.91 -4.16 -6.69
C GLN A 221 -5.71 -4.58 -8.15
N TYR A 222 -6.68 -5.30 -8.71
CA TYR A 222 -6.68 -5.86 -10.08
C TYR A 222 -5.51 -6.79 -10.45
N ALA A 223 -4.70 -7.23 -9.49
CA ALA A 223 -3.53 -8.04 -9.77
C ALA A 223 -3.07 -8.90 -8.59
N GLN A 224 -2.03 -9.68 -8.87
CA GLN A 224 -1.28 -10.45 -7.90
C GLN A 224 0.20 -10.42 -8.23
N VAL A 225 1.04 -10.68 -7.24
CA VAL A 225 2.50 -10.69 -7.41
C VAL A 225 3.16 -11.61 -6.40
N ASP A 226 4.33 -12.14 -6.75
CA ASP A 226 5.18 -12.83 -5.78
C ASP A 226 5.81 -11.81 -4.82
N ALA A 227 5.52 -11.92 -3.53
CA ALA A 227 6.04 -10.97 -2.55
C ALA A 227 7.57 -10.97 -2.46
N SER A 228 8.23 -12.08 -2.83
CA SER A 228 9.70 -12.16 -2.85
C SER A 228 10.35 -11.20 -3.85
N LEU A 229 9.59 -10.72 -4.85
CA LEU A 229 10.08 -9.78 -5.87
C LEU A 229 9.99 -8.31 -5.41
N LEU A 230 9.32 -8.04 -4.29
CA LEU A 230 9.01 -6.68 -3.84
C LEU A 230 10.03 -6.15 -2.82
N GLY A 231 10.65 -7.05 -2.04
CA GLY A 231 11.43 -6.65 -0.87
C GLY A 231 10.52 -6.08 0.22
N GLU A 232 10.92 -4.95 0.83
CA GLU A 232 10.04 -4.17 1.70
C GLU A 232 8.89 -3.59 0.89
N TYR A 233 7.66 -3.67 1.39
CA TYR A 233 6.50 -3.09 0.73
C TYR A 233 5.53 -2.47 1.74
N GLU A 234 4.84 -1.45 1.26
CA GLU A 234 3.63 -0.88 1.85
C GLU A 234 2.53 -1.00 0.81
N LEU A 235 1.36 -1.46 1.23
CA LEU A 235 0.18 -1.59 0.39
C LEU A 235 -1.02 -1.00 1.15
N SER A 236 -1.80 -0.18 0.46
CA SER A 236 -3.09 0.33 0.90
C SER A 236 -4.11 0.20 -0.21
N VAL A 237 -5.32 -0.29 0.09
CA VAL A 237 -6.43 -0.39 -0.86
C VAL A 237 -7.68 0.21 -0.25
N ASP A 238 -8.38 0.97 -1.08
CA ASP A 238 -9.57 1.71 -0.72
C ASP A 238 -10.82 1.12 -1.37
N TYR A 239 -11.81 0.82 -0.55
CA TYR A 239 -13.16 0.44 -0.99
C TYR A 239 -14.15 1.51 -0.61
N LYS A 240 -15.08 1.81 -1.52
CA LYS A 240 -16.13 2.81 -1.29
C LYS A 240 -17.47 2.26 -1.71
N ASN A 241 -18.49 2.55 -0.93
CA ASN A 241 -19.86 2.15 -1.23
C ASN A 241 -20.71 3.29 -1.80
N SER A 242 -21.96 2.98 -2.13
CA SER A 242 -22.94 3.92 -2.69
C SER A 242 -23.24 5.13 -1.79
N ASN A 243 -23.08 4.98 -0.48
CA ASN A 243 -23.28 6.01 0.53
C ASN A 243 -22.02 6.86 0.81
N ASN A 244 -20.98 6.73 -0.02
CA ASN A 244 -19.68 7.36 0.17
C ASN A 244 -18.92 6.94 1.43
N ILE A 245 -19.29 5.82 2.06
CA ILE A 245 -18.51 5.25 3.16
C ILE A 245 -17.27 4.58 2.57
N LYS A 246 -16.11 4.96 3.10
CA LYS A 246 -14.80 4.46 2.67
C LYS A 246 -14.21 3.52 3.72
N ILE A 247 -13.72 2.37 3.28
CA ILE A 247 -12.91 1.44 4.06
C ILE A 247 -11.53 1.39 3.42
N SER A 248 -10.50 1.71 4.19
CA SER A 248 -9.10 1.62 3.78
C SER A 248 -8.44 0.48 4.54
N LEU A 249 -7.77 -0.41 3.81
CA LEU A 249 -7.00 -1.51 4.38
C LEU A 249 -5.54 -1.26 4.07
N GLN A 250 -4.68 -1.35 5.08
CA GLN A 250 -3.24 -1.17 4.93
C GLN A 250 -2.50 -2.38 5.48
N THR A 251 -1.45 -2.78 4.78
CA THR A 251 -0.50 -3.82 5.21
C THR A 251 0.88 -3.47 4.71
N ASP A 252 1.88 -3.86 5.46
CA ASP A 252 3.29 -3.79 5.11
C ASP A 252 4.01 -4.98 5.73
N ASN A 253 5.27 -5.16 5.37
CA ASN A 253 6.14 -6.17 5.97
C ASN A 253 7.25 -5.56 6.83
N ASN A 254 7.03 -4.35 7.35
CA ASN A 254 7.95 -3.71 8.27
C ASN A 254 7.75 -4.24 9.70
N SER A 255 8.78 -4.07 10.54
CA SER A 255 8.68 -4.36 11.96
C SER A 255 8.37 -3.07 12.73
N TYR A 256 7.29 -3.08 13.50
CA TYR A 256 6.93 -1.98 14.39
C TYR A 256 7.24 -2.37 15.84
N ILE A 257 7.96 -1.49 16.54
CA ILE A 257 8.24 -1.63 17.98
C ILE A 257 7.18 -0.95 18.85
N ASP A 258 6.29 -0.16 18.25
CA ASP A 258 5.25 0.59 18.93
C ASP A 258 3.89 -0.12 18.81
N SER A 259 3.17 -0.24 19.92
CA SER A 259 1.77 -0.68 19.93
C SER A 259 0.86 0.47 19.48
N LEU A 260 -0.20 0.16 18.73
CA LEU A 260 -1.27 1.12 18.39
C LEU A 260 -1.87 1.80 19.63
N LEU A 261 -1.81 1.15 20.80
CA LEU A 261 -2.29 1.70 22.06
C LEU A 261 -1.23 2.56 22.79
N ASP A 262 0.03 2.49 22.38
CA ASP A 262 1.17 3.22 22.97
C ASP A 262 1.59 4.45 22.16
N ILE A 263 0.94 4.73 21.03
CA ILE A 263 1.14 5.96 20.25
C ILE A 263 0.62 7.16 21.06
N ARG A 264 1.46 7.63 22.00
CA ARG A 264 1.41 9.02 22.48
C ARG A 264 1.91 9.88 21.33
N TYR A 265 0.99 10.55 20.65
CA TYR A 265 1.29 11.54 19.61
C TYR A 265 2.53 12.38 19.98
N PRO A 266 3.67 12.22 19.30
CA PRO A 266 4.74 13.18 19.42
C PRO A 266 4.34 14.40 18.57
N SER A 267 4.33 15.56 19.21
CA SER A 267 4.04 16.87 18.64
C SER A 267 5.11 17.39 17.66
N ASN A 268 5.71 16.52 16.84
CA ASN A 268 6.68 16.93 15.83
C ASN A 268 6.29 16.35 14.47
N GLY A 269 5.64 17.20 13.67
CA GLY A 269 5.20 16.92 12.32
C GLY A 269 6.37 16.73 11.35
N ASN A 270 6.84 15.48 11.24
CA ASN A 270 7.62 14.99 10.11
C ASN A 270 7.35 13.49 9.90
N ARG A 271 6.11 13.14 9.61
CA ARG A 271 5.79 12.01 8.72
C ARG A 271 4.74 12.53 7.76
N ALA A 272 5.14 12.71 6.51
CA ALA A 272 4.30 13.24 5.45
C ALA A 272 3.17 12.26 5.17
N TRP A 273 2.05 12.46 5.86
CA TRP A 273 0.74 12.06 5.39
C TRP A 273 0.50 12.76 4.05
N TYR A 274 0.67 12.04 2.94
CA TYR A 274 0.11 12.50 1.67
C TYR A 274 -1.39 12.19 1.69
N ASN A 275 -2.14 13.19 2.16
CA ASN A 275 -3.57 13.29 1.93
C ASN A 275 -3.83 13.47 0.43
N SER A 276 -4.94 12.87 0.00
CA SER A 276 -5.68 13.10 -1.26
C SER A 276 -4.96 12.82 -2.57
N ILE A 277 -5.36 11.74 -3.24
CA ILE A 277 -6.28 11.78 -4.40
C ILE A 277 -7.27 10.62 -4.27
#